data_AF-A0A177BYD3-F1
#
_entry.id   AF-A0A177BYD3-F1
#
_cell.length_a   1.000
_cell.length_b   1.000
_cell.length_c   1.000
_cell.angle_alpha   90.00
_cell.angle_beta   90.00
_cell.angle_gamma   90.00
#
_symmetry.space_group_name_H-M   'P 1'
#
loop_
_entity.id
_entity.type
_entity.pdbx_description
1 polymer ?
#
loop_
_entity_poly.entity_id
_entity_poly.type
_entity_poly.pdbx_seq_one_letter_code
_entity_poly.pdbx_strand_id
1 'polypeptide(L)'
;MSTSPGTDSSSPYQTPTRHSGTNYIRLIKLLPGSPESPIACTLHELELEKPGEFTALSYTWGKPDPTFEITLNGRQIQVRENLCSFLKQARELGRSELLWIDVISINQDNIEERNHQVALMGQVYRRAAKVVVW
;
A
#
# COMPACT_ATOMS: atom_id res chain seq x y z
N MET A 1 33.66 -8.55 -10.54
CA MET A 1 33.12 -9.28 -9.38
C MET A 1 31.78 -8.65 -9.06
N SER A 2 30.70 -9.30 -9.48
CA SER A 2 29.34 -8.78 -9.43
C SER A 2 28.78 -9.00 -8.02
N THR A 3 28.61 -7.93 -7.26
CA THR A 3 27.94 -7.99 -5.96
C THR A 3 26.44 -7.83 -6.19
N SER A 4 25.71 -8.93 -6.02
CA SER A 4 24.24 -8.94 -5.99
C SER A 4 23.74 -8.00 -4.90
N PRO A 5 22.69 -7.18 -5.13
CA PRO A 5 22.04 -6.46 -4.05
C PRO A 5 21.38 -7.50 -3.14
N GLY A 6 21.78 -7.53 -1.86
CA GLY A 6 21.17 -8.38 -0.86
C GLY A 6 19.69 -8.07 -0.75
N THR A 7 18.84 -9.05 -1.04
CA THR A 7 17.42 -9.02 -0.71
C THR A 7 17.32 -9.02 0.81
N ASP A 8 17.01 -7.88 1.40
CA ASP A 8 16.70 -7.82 2.83
C ASP A 8 15.37 -8.56 3.06
N SER A 9 15.48 -9.83 3.49
CA SER A 9 14.36 -10.73 3.76
C SER A 9 13.60 -10.34 5.05
N SER A 10 13.73 -9.11 5.54
CA SER A 10 12.99 -8.61 6.71
C SER A 10 11.80 -7.72 6.31
N SER A 11 11.88 -7.01 5.18
CA SER A 11 10.88 -6.02 4.76
C SER A 11 9.74 -6.64 3.93
N PRO A 12 8.46 -6.22 4.12
CA PRO A 12 7.38 -6.57 3.19
C PRO A 12 7.51 -5.84 1.84
N TYR A 13 8.35 -4.81 1.79
CA TYR A 13 8.60 -3.99 0.61
C TYR A 13 9.77 -4.56 -0.18
N GLN A 14 9.48 -5.05 -1.38
CA GLN A 14 10.54 -5.34 -2.35
C GLN A 14 11.18 -4.01 -2.80
N THR A 15 12.50 -4.03 -2.96
CA THR A 15 13.22 -2.91 -3.59
C THR A 15 12.68 -2.75 -5.00
N PRO A 16 12.20 -1.56 -5.39
CA PRO A 16 11.67 -1.37 -6.74
C PRO A 16 12.73 -1.74 -7.77
N THR A 17 12.36 -2.52 -8.79
CA THR A 17 13.24 -2.72 -9.94
C THR A 17 13.45 -1.38 -10.62
N ARG A 18 14.64 -0.80 -10.42
CA ARG A 18 15.00 0.54 -10.88
C ARG A 18 15.08 0.56 -12.40
N HIS A 19 13.95 0.76 -13.06
CA HIS A 19 13.90 1.07 -14.48
C HIS A 19 14.10 2.58 -14.66
N SER A 20 15.03 2.95 -15.55
CA SER A 20 15.42 4.33 -15.82
C SER A 20 14.22 5.13 -16.37
N GLY A 21 13.71 6.09 -15.58
CA GLY A 21 12.85 7.17 -16.05
C GLY A 21 11.34 7.10 -15.73
N THR A 22 10.84 6.03 -15.09
CA THR A 22 9.42 5.88 -14.73
C THR A 22 9.19 5.96 -13.22
N ASN A 23 8.07 6.53 -12.79
CA ASN A 23 7.68 6.58 -11.38
C ASN A 23 6.83 5.35 -11.06
N TYR A 24 7.22 4.61 -10.04
CA TYR A 24 6.45 3.46 -9.57
C TYR A 24 5.73 3.80 -8.27
N ILE A 25 4.49 3.31 -8.16
CA ILE A 25 3.74 3.29 -6.91
C ILE A 25 3.43 1.84 -6.54
N ARG A 26 3.21 1.59 -5.25
CA ARG A 26 2.64 0.32 -4.80
C ARG A 26 1.15 0.48 -4.56
N LEU A 27 0.43 -0.57 -4.89
CA LEU A 27 -0.99 -0.71 -4.64
C LEU A 27 -1.20 -1.95 -3.80
N ILE A 28 -2.15 -1.89 -2.88
CA ILE A 28 -2.55 -3.05 -2.09
C ILE A 28 -3.70 -3.76 -2.80
N LYS A 29 -3.63 -5.08 -2.84
CA LYS A 29 -4.75 -5.95 -3.14
C LYS A 29 -5.17 -6.66 -1.86
N LEU A 30 -6.39 -6.38 -1.43
CA LEU A 30 -7.01 -7.02 -0.29
C LEU A 30 -7.37 -8.47 -0.65
N LEU A 31 -6.99 -9.41 0.19
CA LEU A 31 -7.29 -10.83 -0.01
C LEU A 31 -8.67 -11.18 0.56
N PRO A 32 -9.41 -12.10 -0.11
CA PRO A 32 -10.67 -12.59 0.42
C PRO A 32 -10.46 -13.38 1.71
N GLY A 33 -11.48 -13.41 2.56
CA GLY A 33 -11.47 -14.14 3.83
C GLY A 33 -12.80 -13.98 4.56
N SER A 34 -13.05 -14.79 5.59
CA SER A 34 -14.24 -14.63 6.44
C SER A 34 -14.12 -13.34 7.28
N PRO A 35 -15.25 -12.78 7.78
CA PRO A 35 -15.23 -11.59 8.63
C PRO A 35 -14.30 -11.69 9.85
N GLU A 36 -14.15 -12.90 10.39
CA GLU A 36 -13.39 -13.25 11.59
C GLU A 36 -11.91 -13.54 11.27
N SER A 37 -11.59 -13.81 10.01
CA SER A 37 -10.21 -14.06 9.60
C SER A 37 -9.38 -12.77 9.65
N PRO A 38 -8.08 -12.84 10.00
CA PRO A 38 -7.19 -11.68 9.92
C PRO A 38 -7.22 -11.02 8.55
N ILE A 39 -7.04 -9.69 8.50
CA ILE A 39 -6.92 -8.97 7.24
C ILE A 39 -5.58 -9.31 6.60
N ALA A 40 -5.60 -9.67 5.32
CA ALA A 40 -4.40 -9.97 4.57
C ALA A 40 -4.41 -9.24 3.22
N CYS A 41 -3.25 -8.72 2.83
CA CYS A 41 -3.05 -7.90 1.65
C CYS A 41 -1.77 -8.33 0.93
N THR A 42 -1.71 -8.03 -0.37
CA THR A 42 -0.50 -8.16 -1.20
C THR A 42 -0.17 -6.82 -1.84
N LEU A 43 1.13 -6.54 -2.05
CA LEU A 43 1.59 -5.36 -2.77
C LEU A 43 1.77 -5.67 -4.26
N HIS A 44 1.34 -4.74 -5.10
CA HIS A 44 1.52 -4.74 -6.54
C HIS A 44 2.17 -3.43 -6.99
N GLU A 45 3.21 -3.51 -7.82
CA GLU A 45 3.82 -2.32 -8.40
C GLU A 45 3.08 -1.89 -9.67
N LEU A 46 2.90 -0.58 -9.82
CA LEU A 46 2.32 0.05 -10.99
C LEU A 46 3.22 1.21 -11.44
N GLU A 47 3.50 1.28 -12.73
CA GLU A 47 4.04 2.50 -13.34
C GLU A 47 2.95 3.57 -13.37
N LEU A 48 3.20 4.68 -12.69
CA LEU A 48 2.23 5.76 -12.53
C LEU A 48 1.84 6.38 -13.88
N GLU A 49 2.77 6.37 -14.85
CA GLU A 49 2.54 6.90 -16.19
C GLU A 49 1.65 5.99 -17.05
N LYS A 50 1.61 4.68 -16.77
CA LYS A 50 0.79 3.72 -17.52
C LYS A 50 -0.69 3.79 -17.10
N PRO A 51 -1.62 3.49 -18.02
CA PRO A 51 -3.02 3.36 -17.64
C PRO A 51 -3.17 2.18 -16.66
N GLY A 52 -3.77 2.45 -15.52
CA GLY A 52 -4.09 1.47 -14.49
C GLY A 52 -5.23 1.97 -13.63
N GLU A 53 -6.21 1.11 -13.38
CA GLU A 53 -7.36 1.46 -12.54
C GLU A 53 -7.04 1.10 -11.09
N PHE A 54 -6.90 2.12 -10.26
CA PHE A 54 -6.76 1.98 -8.82
C PHE A 54 -7.58 3.04 -8.10
N THR A 55 -7.91 2.75 -6.85
CA THR A 55 -8.65 3.65 -5.97
C THR A 55 -7.70 4.20 -4.91
N ALA A 56 -7.64 5.51 -4.76
CA ALA A 56 -6.90 6.10 -3.65
C ALA A 56 -7.80 6.19 -2.40
N LEU A 57 -7.26 5.85 -1.24
CA LEU A 57 -7.91 6.07 0.04
C LEU A 57 -7.40 7.38 0.65
N SER A 58 -8.32 8.29 0.95
CA SER A 58 -8.07 9.46 1.78
C SER A 58 -8.77 9.25 3.12
N TYR A 59 -8.00 9.22 4.20
CA TYR A 59 -8.56 8.98 5.53
C TYR A 59 -7.83 9.85 6.55
N THR A 60 -8.51 10.11 7.68
CA THR A 60 -7.93 10.96 8.71
C THR A 60 -6.82 10.26 9.49
N TRP A 61 -5.75 10.98 9.79
CA TRP A 61 -4.72 10.51 10.70
C TRP A 61 -5.16 10.83 12.13
N GLY A 62 -5.89 9.92 12.75
CA GLY A 62 -6.38 10.07 14.13
C GLY A 62 -5.50 9.37 15.16
N LYS A 63 -5.56 9.82 16.42
CA LYS A 63 -5.23 8.99 17.58
C LYS A 63 -6.24 7.83 17.65
N PRO A 64 -5.89 6.63 18.14
CA PRO A 64 -4.64 6.26 18.83
C PRO A 64 -3.52 5.77 17.88
N ASP A 65 -2.39 5.37 18.48
CA ASP A 65 -1.26 4.73 17.80
C ASP A 65 -1.69 3.46 17.03
N PRO A 66 -0.91 2.99 16.04
CA PRO A 66 -1.18 1.74 15.35
C PRO A 66 -1.21 0.56 16.34
N THR A 67 -2.35 -0.15 16.41
CA THR A 67 -2.56 -1.24 17.37
C THR A 67 -3.11 -2.51 16.71
N PHE A 68 -3.54 -2.46 15.45
CA PHE A 68 -4.19 -3.58 14.78
C PHE A 68 -3.25 -4.26 13.81
N GLU A 69 -3.08 -5.57 13.95
CA GLU A 69 -2.23 -6.37 13.08
C GLU A 69 -2.97 -6.77 11.79
N ILE A 70 -2.30 -6.59 10.66
CA ILE A 70 -2.70 -7.15 9.36
C ILE A 70 -1.50 -7.82 8.71
N THR A 71 -1.78 -8.75 7.80
CA THR A 71 -0.74 -9.44 7.04
C THR A 71 -0.52 -8.75 5.70
N LEU A 72 0.70 -8.29 5.42
CA LEU A 72 1.12 -7.72 4.14
C LEU A 72 2.23 -8.58 3.53
N ASN A 73 2.00 -9.15 2.34
CA ASN A 73 2.97 -10.06 1.69
C ASN A 73 3.46 -11.18 2.62
N GLY A 74 2.57 -11.71 3.48
CA GLY A 74 2.89 -12.77 4.45
C GLY A 74 3.58 -12.30 5.73
N ARG A 75 3.80 -10.99 5.93
CA ARG A 75 4.40 -10.42 7.14
C ARG A 75 3.38 -9.63 7.94
N GLN A 76 3.48 -9.67 9.26
CA GLN A 76 2.63 -8.84 10.12
C GLN A 76 3.11 -7.40 10.12
N ILE A 77 2.17 -6.48 9.94
CA ILE A 77 2.37 -5.04 10.10
C ILE A 77 1.24 -4.48 10.97
N GLN A 78 1.49 -3.33 11.60
CA GLN A 78 0.49 -2.65 12.40
C GLN A 78 -0.14 -1.48 11.63
N VAL A 79 -1.45 -1.38 11.72
CA VAL A 79 -2.25 -0.28 11.19
C VAL A 79 -3.14 0.32 12.27
N ARG A 80 -3.63 1.53 12.00
CA ARG A 80 -4.59 2.20 12.88
C ARG A 80 -5.99 1.59 12.75
N GLU A 81 -6.81 1.82 13.77
CA GLU A 81 -8.18 1.31 13.84
C GLU A 81 -9.03 1.72 12.64
N ASN A 82 -8.95 2.99 12.23
CA ASN A 82 -9.75 3.51 11.12
C ASN A 82 -9.43 2.80 9.80
N LEU A 83 -8.14 2.56 9.53
CA LEU A 83 -7.70 1.81 8.37
C LEU A 83 -8.09 0.32 8.49
N CYS A 84 -7.95 -0.28 9.66
CA CYS A 84 -8.41 -1.66 9.90
C CYS A 84 -9.92 -1.80 9.64
N SER A 85 -10.73 -0.85 10.14
CA SER A 85 -12.17 -0.78 9.93
C SER A 85 -12.52 -0.64 8.44
N PHE A 86 -11.84 0.24 7.73
CA PHE A 86 -11.98 0.38 6.28
C PHE A 86 -11.68 -0.94 5.56
N LEU A 87 -10.56 -1.59 5.87
CA LEU A 87 -10.16 -2.84 5.23
C LEU A 87 -11.16 -3.97 5.51
N LYS A 88 -11.71 -4.05 6.73
CA LYS A 88 -12.77 -5.01 7.06
C LYS A 88 -14.02 -4.77 6.22
N GLN A 89 -14.50 -3.53 6.17
CA GLN A 89 -15.69 -3.21 5.37
C GLN A 89 -15.43 -3.41 3.87
N ALA A 90 -14.26 -3.06 3.36
CA ALA A 90 -13.88 -3.30 1.97
C ALA A 90 -13.91 -4.80 1.63
N ARG A 91 -13.43 -5.65 2.56
CA ARG A 91 -13.48 -7.12 2.41
C ARG A 91 -14.91 -7.65 2.42
N GLU A 92 -15.75 -7.18 3.36
CA GLU A 92 -17.16 -7.58 3.46
C GLU A 92 -17.96 -7.22 2.20
N LEU A 93 -17.67 -6.07 1.60
CA LEU A 93 -18.26 -5.63 0.33
C LEU A 93 -17.69 -6.37 -0.89
N GLY A 94 -16.72 -7.28 -0.71
CA GLY A 94 -16.10 -8.04 -1.79
C GLY A 94 -15.29 -7.17 -2.74
N ARG A 95 -14.75 -6.03 -2.28
CA ARG A 95 -13.93 -5.14 -3.13
C ARG A 95 -12.64 -5.86 -3.54
N SER A 96 -12.48 -6.06 -4.84
CA SER A 96 -11.30 -6.69 -5.46
C SER A 96 -10.38 -5.69 -6.15
N GLU A 97 -10.72 -4.41 -6.09
CA GLU A 97 -9.98 -3.30 -6.70
C GLU A 97 -8.63 -3.07 -6.01
N LEU A 98 -7.67 -2.56 -6.78
CA LEU A 98 -6.38 -2.13 -6.24
C LEU A 98 -6.55 -0.81 -5.50
N LEU A 99 -6.01 -0.76 -4.29
CA LEU A 99 -6.10 0.41 -3.42
C LEU A 99 -4.72 1.05 -3.25
N TRP A 100 -4.63 2.36 -3.39
CA TRP A 100 -3.48 3.11 -2.91
C TRP A 100 -3.81 3.64 -1.52
N ILE A 101 -3.03 3.22 -0.53
CA ILE A 101 -3.14 3.64 0.87
C ILE A 101 -1.76 4.08 1.31
N ASP A 102 -1.53 5.37 1.52
CA ASP A 102 -0.23 5.98 1.81
C ASP A 102 0.59 5.22 2.87
N VAL A 103 0.01 4.89 4.03
CA VAL A 103 0.73 4.21 5.13
C VAL A 103 1.19 2.80 4.78
N ILE A 104 0.57 2.13 3.80
CA ILE A 104 0.92 0.77 3.36
C ILE A 104 1.64 0.76 2.01
N SER A 105 1.38 1.73 1.15
CA SER A 105 1.91 1.78 -0.22
C SER A 105 3.33 2.36 -0.24
N ILE A 106 3.65 3.16 0.76
CA ILE A 106 4.94 3.82 0.94
C ILE A 106 5.71 3.12 2.05
N ASN A 107 6.99 2.79 1.82
CA ASN A 107 7.83 2.24 2.86
C ASN A 107 8.22 3.33 3.86
N GLN A 108 7.51 3.37 4.99
CA GLN A 108 7.68 4.41 6.01
C GLN A 108 9.09 4.43 6.65
N ASP A 109 9.81 3.31 6.61
CA ASP A 109 11.15 3.15 7.19
C ASP A 109 12.27 3.61 6.23
N ASN A 110 11.97 3.77 4.94
CA ASN A 110 12.92 4.29 3.96
C ASN A 110 12.63 5.78 3.68
N ILE A 111 13.38 6.67 4.34
CA ILE A 111 13.16 8.13 4.23
C ILE A 111 13.28 8.63 2.78
N GLU A 112 14.24 8.13 2.00
CA GLU A 112 14.45 8.54 0.61
C GLU A 112 13.26 8.16 -0.25
N GLU A 113 12.82 6.90 -0.17
CA GLU A 113 11.66 6.39 -0.90
C GLU A 113 10.37 7.06 -0.45
N ARG A 114 10.18 7.25 0.86
CA ARG A 114 9.04 7.96 1.42
C ARG A 114 8.93 9.38 0.89
N ASN A 115 10.03 10.14 0.91
CA ASN A 115 10.04 11.50 0.40
C ASN A 115 9.71 11.55 -1.10
N HIS A 116 10.26 10.60 -1.87
CA HIS A 116 9.94 10.47 -3.29
C HIS A 116 8.45 10.17 -3.52
N GLN A 117 7.88 9.18 -2.82
CA GLN A 117 6.46 8.83 -2.93
C GLN A 117 5.54 9.97 -2.47
N VAL A 118 5.89 10.69 -1.42
CA VAL A 118 5.14 11.87 -0.96
C VAL A 118 5.11 12.95 -2.04
N ALA A 119 6.22 13.17 -2.74
CA ALA A 119 6.26 14.10 -3.88
C ALA A 119 5.34 13.67 -5.04
N LEU A 120 5.03 12.38 -5.17
CA LEU A 120 4.12 11.83 -6.17
C LEU A 120 2.64 11.89 -5.77
N MET A 121 2.30 12.14 -4.50
CA MET A 121 0.92 12.04 -3.99
C MET A 121 -0.10 12.83 -4.83
N GLY A 122 0.24 14.05 -5.23
CA GLY A 122 -0.64 14.87 -6.06
C GLY A 122 -0.96 14.22 -7.43
N GLN A 123 0.00 13.51 -8.01
CA GLN A 123 -0.21 12.75 -9.24
C GLN A 123 -1.00 11.47 -9.00
N VAL A 124 -0.74 10.77 -7.89
CA VAL A 124 -1.49 9.57 -7.50
C VAL A 124 -2.98 9.88 -7.37
N TYR A 125 -3.35 10.89 -6.59
CA TYR A 125 -4.75 11.28 -6.43
C TYR A 125 -5.39 11.75 -7.74
N ARG A 126 -4.63 12.46 -8.60
CA ARG A 126 -5.13 12.90 -9.92
C ARG A 126 -5.38 11.74 -10.88
N ARG A 127 -4.60 10.67 -10.78
CA ARG A 127 -4.65 9.52 -11.71
C ARG A 127 -5.48 8.36 -11.17
N ALA A 128 -5.85 8.37 -9.90
CA ALA A 128 -6.76 7.38 -9.34
C ALA A 128 -8.10 7.40 -10.09
N ALA A 129 -8.66 6.23 -10.38
CA ALA A 129 -9.96 6.11 -11.03
C ALA A 129 -11.07 6.68 -10.14
N LYS A 130 -10.90 6.58 -8.82
CA LYS A 130 -11.75 7.21 -7.81
C LYS A 130 -10.96 7.42 -6.52
N VAL A 131 -11.44 8.34 -5.69
CA VAL A 131 -10.93 8.56 -4.33
C VAL A 131 -12.05 8.20 -3.36
N VAL A 132 -11.74 7.33 -2.40
CA VAL A 132 -12.65 7.02 -1.29
C VAL A 132 -12.21 7.83 -0.08
N VAL A 133 -13.17 8.51 0.55
CA VAL A 133 -12.94 9.24 1.80
C VAL A 133 -13.49 8.40 2.96
N TRP A 134 -12.69 8.21 4.01
CA TRP A 134 -13.03 7.39 5.18
C TRP A 134 -12.71 8.09 6.51
#